data_AF-A0A6L8QBT0-F1
#
_entry.id   AF-A0A6L8QBT0-F1
#
_cell.length_a   1.000
_cell.length_b   1.000
_cell.length_c   1.000
_cell.angle_alpha   90.00
_cell.angle_beta   90.00
_cell.angle_gamma   90.00
#
_symmetry.space_group_name_H-M   'P 1'
#
loop_
_entity.id
_entity.type
_entity.pdbx_description
1 polymer ?
#
loop_
_entity_poly.entity_id
_entity_poly.type
_entity_poly.pdbx_seq_one_letter_code
_entity_poly.pdbx_strand_id
1 'polypeptide(L)'
;MDINEARAYLNYLLTLGLRQEEAFGPMALDFIRETEFDAIGLLPEEQFSLIMATVQALAHEPKRYTLKLELLNRALNLVDKTSYKNPQLTRQIEQDIKKTTAEIGIYNEAMRPAKTGSEEKQRLVVQTEAPEYFLDIAQKRASAYYQDKFGLSKEEKTAQHFGGGPRKFEPDNPKVHREYPGACGPFMNARTNAFHLMMPFDIKISRKPDDPLDAGMRAYYCKMGYSFPLGFEMGKICSFHDGEILDIAMDDPNLIFLSVSRIKEKEFRAQNYPGTPEVPLEYAYPRAVLERTGTLGPYVQVVSNFKIWFDANQTSILIQGAPDLYEYGLEGGSGLMVRSHAADKVPAYVENTSLPWQEGMSFNFVNIHLTLSPGTETAIVPYNTPLFTVYPVLPTQNFKWMDVSEA
;
A
#
# COMPACT_ATOMS: atom_id res chain seq x y z
N MET A 1 9.77 -12.24 42.03
CA MET A 1 8.82 -13.26 42.50
C MET A 1 9.61 -14.29 43.30
N ASP A 2 9.19 -14.58 44.53
CA ASP A 2 9.77 -15.68 45.30
C ASP A 2 9.10 -17.03 44.97
N ILE A 3 9.65 -18.15 45.44
CA ILE A 3 9.16 -19.49 45.12
C ILE A 3 7.73 -19.74 45.63
N ASN A 4 7.35 -19.14 46.76
CA ASN A 4 6.02 -19.33 47.34
C ASN A 4 4.97 -18.55 46.56
N GLU A 5 5.31 -17.32 46.15
CA GLU A 5 4.50 -16.50 45.26
C GLU A 5 4.34 -17.14 43.88
N ALA A 6 5.42 -17.70 43.31
CA ALA A 6 5.39 -18.41 42.04
C ALA A 6 4.52 -19.68 42.09
N ARG A 7 4.60 -20.47 43.15
CA ARG A 7 3.74 -21.65 43.35
C ARG A 7 2.28 -21.29 43.58
N ALA A 8 2.01 -20.23 44.34
CA ALA A 8 0.66 -19.74 44.55
C ALA A 8 0.04 -19.30 43.20
N TYR A 9 0.80 -18.57 42.38
CA TYR A 9 0.35 -18.15 41.06
C TYR A 9 0.19 -19.32 40.07
N LEU A 10 1.11 -20.28 40.08
CA LEU A 10 0.99 -21.53 39.33
C LEU A 10 -0.32 -22.27 39.66
N ASN A 11 -0.60 -22.46 40.95
CA ASN A 11 -1.81 -23.16 41.40
C ASN A 11 -3.08 -22.40 41.00
N TYR A 12 -3.04 -21.07 41.08
CA TYR A 12 -4.11 -20.22 40.56
C TYR A 12 -4.32 -20.44 39.06
N LEU A 13 -3.26 -20.40 38.25
CA LEU A 13 -3.34 -20.64 36.80
C LEU A 13 -3.87 -22.03 36.48
N LEU A 14 -3.38 -23.08 37.15
CA LEU A 14 -3.89 -24.45 36.94
C LEU A 14 -5.37 -24.58 37.32
N THR A 15 -5.83 -23.84 38.34
CA THR A 15 -7.26 -23.79 38.69
C THR A 15 -8.09 -23.14 37.59
N LEU A 16 -7.63 -22.03 37.00
CA LEU A 16 -8.28 -21.40 35.85
C LEU A 16 -8.31 -22.35 34.65
N GLY A 17 -7.21 -23.05 34.38
CA GLY A 17 -7.09 -24.01 33.29
C GLY A 17 -8.07 -25.19 33.44
N LEU A 18 -8.19 -25.74 34.66
CA LEU A 18 -9.17 -26.80 34.96
C LEU A 18 -10.62 -26.35 34.76
N ARG A 19 -10.90 -25.06 35.01
CA ARG A 19 -12.22 -24.45 34.80
C ARG A 19 -12.46 -23.99 33.36
N GLN A 20 -11.45 -24.12 32.49
CA GLN A 20 -11.49 -23.63 31.11
C GLN A 20 -11.83 -22.14 31.01
N GLU A 21 -11.37 -21.33 31.98
CA GLU A 21 -11.58 -19.89 31.94
C GLU A 21 -10.77 -19.26 30.81
N GLU A 22 -11.38 -18.37 30.02
CA GLU A 22 -10.74 -17.71 28.87
C GLU A 22 -9.45 -16.96 29.26
N ALA A 23 -9.37 -16.46 30.49
CA ALA A 23 -8.23 -15.74 31.01
C ALA A 23 -6.98 -16.63 31.20
N PHE A 24 -7.13 -17.95 31.31
CA PHE A 24 -6.01 -18.86 31.57
C PHE A 24 -4.91 -18.77 30.51
N GLY A 25 -5.26 -18.89 29.22
CA GLY A 25 -4.30 -18.97 28.12
C GLY A 25 -3.33 -17.77 28.07
N PRO A 26 -3.84 -16.53 28.05
CA PRO A 26 -3.00 -15.34 28.11
C PRO A 26 -2.14 -15.27 29.38
N MET A 27 -2.73 -15.48 30.55
CA MET A 27 -2.00 -15.35 31.83
C MET A 27 -0.91 -16.41 32.01
N ALA A 28 -1.16 -17.64 31.55
CA ALA A 28 -0.18 -18.71 31.58
C ALA A 28 1.00 -18.44 30.62
N LEU A 29 0.72 -17.91 29.43
CA LEU A 29 1.77 -17.54 28.48
C LEU A 29 2.68 -16.42 28.99
N ASP A 30 2.10 -15.38 29.60
CA ASP A 30 2.87 -14.30 30.20
C ASP A 30 3.76 -14.86 31.31
N PHE A 31 3.22 -15.71 32.18
CA PHE A 31 4.01 -16.36 33.23
C PHE A 31 5.15 -17.22 32.69
N ILE A 32 4.89 -18.03 31.65
CA ILE A 32 5.90 -18.89 31.00
C ILE A 32 7.03 -18.09 30.35
N ARG A 33 6.76 -16.89 29.86
CA ARG A 33 7.71 -16.03 29.15
C ARG A 33 8.52 -15.14 30.07
N GLU A 34 7.87 -14.57 31.08
CA GLU A 34 8.48 -13.55 31.93
C GLU A 34 9.23 -14.13 33.13
N THR A 35 9.12 -15.45 33.36
CA THR A 35 9.64 -16.10 34.56
C THR A 35 10.66 -17.18 34.22
N GLU A 36 11.88 -17.07 34.77
CA GLU A 36 12.87 -18.14 34.71
C GLU A 36 12.57 -19.20 35.78
N PHE A 37 11.78 -20.20 35.40
CA PHE A 37 11.28 -21.24 36.31
C PHE A 37 12.39 -22.02 37.03
N ASP A 38 13.49 -22.34 36.35
CA ASP A 38 14.62 -23.06 36.94
C ASP A 38 15.34 -22.20 37.99
N ALA A 39 15.48 -20.89 37.75
CA ALA A 39 16.13 -19.96 38.69
C ALA A 39 15.27 -19.73 39.95
N ILE A 40 13.95 -19.79 39.83
CA ILE A 40 13.01 -19.65 40.96
C ILE A 40 12.84 -20.97 41.75
N GLY A 41 13.22 -22.10 41.15
CA GLY A 41 13.16 -23.41 41.79
C GLY A 41 11.83 -24.14 41.63
N LEU A 42 11.07 -23.84 40.57
CA LEU A 42 9.90 -24.66 40.21
C LEU A 42 10.34 -26.04 39.72
N LEU A 43 9.69 -27.07 40.22
CA LEU A 43 9.98 -28.46 39.89
C LEU A 43 9.67 -28.74 38.40
N PRO A 44 10.37 -29.68 37.75
CA PRO A 44 10.07 -30.08 36.40
C PRO A 44 8.60 -30.45 36.18
N GLU A 45 7.96 -31.09 37.15
CA GLU A 45 6.54 -31.47 37.14
C GLU A 45 5.62 -30.24 37.11
N GLU A 46 5.95 -29.22 37.92
CA GLU A 46 5.21 -27.96 38.02
C GLU A 46 5.25 -27.22 36.67
N GLN A 47 6.44 -27.16 36.07
CA GLN A 47 6.65 -26.57 34.74
C GLN A 47 5.91 -27.36 33.65
N PHE A 48 6.04 -28.69 33.66
CA PHE A 48 5.43 -29.58 32.67
C PHE A 48 3.91 -29.47 32.67
N SER A 49 3.28 -29.51 33.85
CA SER A 49 1.83 -29.40 33.99
C SER A 49 1.29 -28.08 33.44
N LEU A 50 1.96 -26.95 33.75
CA LEU A 50 1.55 -25.65 33.22
C LEU A 50 1.68 -25.57 31.70
N ILE A 51 2.80 -26.05 31.15
CA ILE A 51 3.07 -26.02 29.71
C ILE A 51 2.04 -26.86 28.96
N MET A 52 1.77 -28.08 29.41
CA MET A 52 0.79 -28.97 28.77
C MET A 52 -0.64 -28.41 28.86
N ALA A 53 -1.04 -27.85 30.00
CA ALA A 53 -2.32 -27.17 30.13
C ALA A 53 -2.43 -25.97 29.18
N THR A 54 -1.36 -25.19 29.04
CA THR A 54 -1.30 -24.05 28.12
C THR A 54 -1.44 -24.50 26.66
N VAL A 55 -0.74 -25.57 26.26
CA VAL A 55 -0.85 -26.17 24.91
C VAL A 55 -2.29 -26.58 24.59
N GLN A 56 -3.00 -27.15 25.57
CA GLN A 56 -4.40 -27.57 25.41
C GLN A 56 -5.37 -26.37 25.30
N ALA A 57 -5.07 -25.28 25.99
CA ALA A 57 -5.88 -24.06 25.95
C ALA A 57 -5.65 -23.20 24.68
N LEU A 58 -4.59 -23.46 23.90
CA LEU A 58 -4.35 -22.74 22.66
C LEU A 58 -5.44 -23.07 21.62
N ALA A 59 -6.11 -22.03 21.13
CA ALA A 59 -7.01 -22.14 19.98
C ALA A 59 -6.30 -22.75 18.77
N HIS A 60 -7.01 -23.60 18.02
CA HIS A 60 -6.53 -24.23 16.78
C HIS A 60 -6.48 -23.24 15.62
N GLU A 61 -5.54 -22.30 15.69
CA GLU A 61 -5.33 -21.26 14.67
C GLU A 61 -3.88 -21.32 14.14
N PRO A 62 -3.66 -21.25 12.81
CA PRO A 62 -2.31 -21.35 12.23
C PRO A 62 -1.28 -20.36 12.78
N LYS A 63 -1.70 -19.12 13.07
CA LYS A 63 -0.87 -18.08 13.68
C LYS A 63 -0.32 -18.46 15.07
N ARG A 64 -0.90 -19.45 15.76
CA ARG A 64 -0.47 -19.93 17.07
C ARG A 64 0.36 -21.22 17.02
N TYR A 65 0.50 -21.85 15.85
CA TYR A 65 1.17 -23.14 15.74
C TYR A 65 2.68 -23.06 16.02
N THR A 66 3.34 -21.94 15.71
CA THR A 66 4.75 -21.74 16.09
C THR A 66 4.92 -21.74 17.61
N LEU A 67 4.05 -21.03 18.33
CA LEU A 67 4.05 -21.02 19.81
C LEU A 67 3.70 -22.39 20.38
N LYS A 68 2.73 -23.09 19.79
CA LYS A 68 2.37 -24.46 20.19
C LYS A 68 3.56 -25.42 20.03
N LEU A 69 4.30 -25.33 18.93
CA LEU A 69 5.52 -26.12 18.71
C LEU A 69 6.60 -25.80 19.74
N GLU A 70 6.82 -24.53 20.05
CA GLU A 70 7.79 -24.12 21.07
C GLU A 70 7.47 -24.77 22.43
N LEU A 71 6.21 -24.68 22.87
CA LEU A 71 5.76 -25.27 24.12
C LEU A 71 5.84 -26.81 24.11
N LEU A 72 5.45 -27.47 23.02
CA LEU A 72 5.55 -28.93 22.89
C LEU A 72 7.01 -29.41 22.93
N ASN A 73 7.94 -28.71 22.28
CA ASN A 73 9.37 -29.03 22.36
C ASN A 73 9.91 -28.83 23.78
N ARG A 74 9.46 -27.78 24.48
CA ARG A 74 9.81 -27.55 25.89
C ARG A 74 9.26 -28.66 26.80
N ALA A 75 8.02 -29.11 26.57
CA ALA A 75 7.43 -30.24 27.27
C ALA A 75 8.19 -31.56 27.01
N LEU A 76 8.61 -31.80 25.77
CA LEU A 76 9.41 -32.97 25.40
C LEU A 76 10.77 -32.99 26.14
N ASN A 77 11.43 -31.83 26.26
CA ASN A 77 12.68 -31.72 27.00
C ASN A 77 12.52 -31.86 28.53
N LEU A 78 11.32 -31.58 29.06
CA LEU A 78 11.02 -31.67 30.49
C LEU A 78 10.56 -33.07 30.90
N VAL A 79 9.84 -33.82 30.06
CA VAL A 79 9.18 -35.07 30.44
C VAL A 79 10.15 -36.09 31.06
N ASP A 80 11.40 -36.14 30.58
CA ASP A 80 12.43 -37.04 31.08
C ASP A 80 12.94 -36.70 32.49
N LYS A 81 12.70 -35.47 32.95
CA LYS A 81 13.07 -34.97 34.28
C LYS A 81 11.91 -35.07 35.28
N THR A 82 10.75 -35.53 34.85
CA THR A 82 9.55 -35.63 35.69
C THR A 82 9.28 -37.06 36.14
N SER A 83 8.56 -37.22 37.25
CA SER A 83 7.96 -38.51 37.63
C SER A 83 6.89 -38.99 36.63
N TYR A 84 6.40 -38.14 35.73
CA TYR A 84 5.41 -38.49 34.70
C TYR A 84 6.00 -39.26 33.52
N LYS A 85 7.33 -39.43 33.48
CA LYS A 85 8.03 -40.12 32.40
C LYS A 85 7.37 -41.46 32.09
N ASN A 86 6.75 -41.53 30.92
CA ASN A 86 6.11 -42.73 30.39
C ASN A 86 6.32 -42.73 28.86
N PRO A 87 6.77 -43.85 28.27
CA PRO A 87 6.92 -43.98 26.82
C PRO A 87 5.69 -43.57 26.01
N GLN A 88 4.47 -43.78 26.53
CA GLN A 88 3.23 -43.38 25.88
C GLN A 88 3.07 -41.86 25.82
N LEU A 89 3.38 -41.17 26.92
CA LEU A 89 3.30 -39.71 27.01
C LEU A 89 4.33 -39.04 26.09
N THR A 90 5.57 -39.54 26.09
CA THR A 90 6.62 -39.06 25.17
C THR A 90 6.18 -39.21 23.72
N ARG A 91 5.65 -40.39 23.34
CA ARG A 91 5.16 -40.64 21.99
C ARG A 91 4.01 -39.73 21.60
N GLN A 92 3.11 -39.40 22.53
CA GLN A 92 2.01 -38.46 22.30
C GLN A 92 2.54 -37.05 21.99
N ILE A 93 3.50 -36.55 22.78
CA ILE A 93 4.11 -35.22 22.55
C ILE A 93 4.81 -35.19 21.19
N GLU A 94 5.57 -36.24 20.84
CA GLU A 94 6.21 -36.35 19.52
C GLU A 94 5.20 -36.37 18.36
N GLN A 95 4.06 -37.03 18.54
CA GLN A 95 2.96 -37.03 17.56
C GLN A 95 2.35 -35.65 17.41
N ASP A 96 2.12 -34.92 18.51
CA ASP A 96 1.60 -33.57 18.48
C ASP A 96 2.57 -32.58 17.82
N ILE A 97 3.88 -32.75 18.03
CA ILE A 97 4.93 -32.00 17.31
C ILE A 97 4.86 -32.29 15.81
N LYS A 98 4.82 -33.56 15.41
CA LYS A 98 4.74 -33.96 13.99
C LYS A 98 3.48 -33.40 13.34
N LYS A 99 2.33 -33.52 14.00
CA LYS A 99 1.05 -32.99 13.53
C LYS A 99 1.11 -31.47 13.37
N THR A 100 1.52 -30.74 14.41
CA THR A 100 1.58 -29.28 14.36
C THR A 100 2.59 -28.80 13.31
N THR A 101 3.71 -29.50 13.12
CA THR A 101 4.68 -29.22 12.05
C THR A 101 4.06 -29.42 10.66
N ALA A 102 3.32 -30.51 10.45
CA ALA A 102 2.62 -30.75 9.19
C ALA A 102 1.54 -29.70 8.91
N GLU A 103 0.77 -29.30 9.91
CA GLU A 103 -0.25 -28.25 9.80
C GLU A 103 0.36 -26.88 9.48
N ILE A 104 1.53 -26.54 10.03
CA ILE A 104 2.31 -25.36 9.61
C ILE A 104 2.77 -25.49 8.17
N GLY A 105 3.22 -26.68 7.75
CA GLY A 105 3.58 -26.97 6.37
C GLY A 105 2.43 -26.68 5.41
N ILE A 106 1.25 -27.23 5.68
CA ILE A 106 0.02 -27.00 4.92
C ILE A 106 -0.34 -25.52 4.89
N TYR A 107 -0.31 -24.84 6.04
CA TYR A 107 -0.60 -23.40 6.10
C TYR A 107 0.39 -22.57 5.29
N ASN A 108 1.69 -22.86 5.40
CA ASN A 108 2.72 -22.17 4.64
C ASN A 108 2.62 -22.45 3.14
N GLU A 109 2.24 -23.66 2.74
CA GLU A 109 1.96 -24.01 1.35
C GLU A 109 0.72 -23.30 0.82
N ALA A 110 -0.34 -23.18 1.63
CA ALA A 110 -1.55 -22.44 1.26
C ALA A 110 -1.32 -20.92 1.19
N MET A 111 -0.44 -20.38 2.04
CA MET A 111 -0.11 -18.95 2.09
C MET A 111 0.97 -18.55 1.09
N ARG A 112 1.78 -19.50 0.61
CA ARG A 112 2.70 -19.25 -0.48
C ARG A 112 1.94 -19.43 -1.79
N PRO A 113 1.94 -18.43 -2.69
CA PRO A 113 1.53 -18.68 -4.07
C PRO A 113 2.31 -19.90 -4.57
N ALA A 114 1.62 -20.82 -5.26
CA ALA A 114 2.27 -21.98 -5.84
C ALA A 114 3.54 -21.51 -6.57
N LYS A 115 4.71 -21.98 -6.14
CA LYS A 115 5.95 -21.80 -6.91
C LYS A 115 5.81 -22.68 -8.15
N THR A 116 5.03 -22.21 -9.13
CA THR A 116 5.34 -22.50 -10.52
C THR A 116 6.79 -22.07 -10.72
N GLY A 117 7.58 -22.89 -11.42
CA GLY A 117 9.03 -22.73 -11.54
C GLY A 117 9.45 -21.31 -11.88
N SER A 118 10.73 -20.99 -11.70
CA SER A 118 11.30 -19.69 -12.04
C SER A 118 11.19 -19.40 -13.55
N GLU A 119 9.99 -19.08 -14.02
CA GLU A 119 9.82 -18.24 -15.18
C GLU A 119 10.50 -16.92 -14.81
N GLU A 120 11.36 -16.41 -15.71
CA GLU A 120 11.99 -15.12 -15.53
C GLU A 120 10.90 -14.10 -15.15
N LYS A 121 11.13 -13.33 -14.08
CA LYS A 121 10.16 -12.30 -13.67
C LYS A 121 9.85 -11.43 -14.87
N GLN A 122 8.56 -11.21 -15.14
CA GLN A 122 8.14 -10.32 -16.20
C GLN A 122 8.73 -8.93 -15.96
N ARG A 123 9.40 -8.40 -16.98
CA ARG A 123 10.03 -7.09 -16.93
C ARG A 123 9.01 -6.02 -17.32
N LEU A 124 8.81 -5.06 -16.42
CA LEU A 124 8.06 -3.84 -16.67
C LEU A 124 9.09 -2.73 -16.85
N VAL A 125 9.41 -2.43 -18.12
CA VAL A 125 10.42 -1.43 -18.44
C VAL A 125 9.76 -0.06 -18.49
N VAL A 126 10.28 0.87 -17.71
CA VAL A 126 9.76 2.22 -17.59
C VAL A 126 10.64 3.16 -18.41
N GLN A 127 10.01 3.92 -19.29
CA GLN A 127 10.62 5.03 -20.01
C GLN A 127 9.97 6.32 -19.50
N THR A 128 10.73 7.15 -18.81
CA THR A 128 10.25 8.40 -18.23
C THR A 128 11.37 9.44 -18.16
N GLU A 129 10.99 10.71 -17.99
CA GLU A 129 11.92 11.84 -17.93
C GLU A 129 12.52 12.05 -16.52
N ALA A 130 11.96 11.40 -15.50
CA ALA A 130 12.43 11.46 -14.12
C ALA A 130 12.48 10.06 -13.48
N PRO A 131 13.33 9.15 -13.99
CA PRO A 131 13.30 7.73 -13.58
C PRO A 131 13.65 7.54 -12.11
N GLU A 132 14.68 8.23 -11.59
CA GLU A 132 15.04 8.22 -10.17
C GLU A 132 13.86 8.61 -9.28
N TYR A 133 13.09 9.61 -9.69
CA TYR A 133 11.92 10.03 -8.93
C TYR A 133 10.82 8.97 -8.96
N PHE A 134 10.35 8.55 -10.14
CA PHE A 134 9.19 7.66 -10.22
C PHE A 134 9.49 6.23 -9.76
N LEU A 135 10.68 5.69 -10.03
CA LEU A 135 11.03 4.31 -9.69
C LEU A 135 11.47 4.13 -8.23
N ASP A 136 11.99 5.18 -7.59
CA ASP A 136 12.53 5.08 -6.22
C ASP A 136 11.89 6.09 -5.25
N ILE A 137 12.17 7.39 -5.42
CA ILE A 137 11.79 8.42 -4.45
C ILE A 137 10.27 8.42 -4.22
N ALA A 138 9.48 8.45 -5.29
CA ALA A 138 8.02 8.42 -5.22
C ALA A 138 7.53 7.14 -4.53
N GLN A 139 8.07 5.96 -4.84
CA GLN A 139 7.61 4.73 -4.20
C GLN A 139 7.91 4.72 -2.68
N LYS A 140 9.07 5.25 -2.27
CA LYS A 140 9.40 5.47 -0.85
C LYS A 140 8.44 6.45 -0.18
N ARG A 141 8.11 7.57 -0.85
CA ARG A 141 7.16 8.57 -0.34
C ARG A 141 5.74 8.01 -0.22
N ALA A 142 5.28 7.22 -1.19
CA ALA A 142 3.97 6.58 -1.16
C ALA A 142 3.87 5.56 -0.01
N SER A 143 4.92 4.75 0.18
CA SER A 143 5.00 3.81 1.30
C SER A 143 4.93 4.53 2.65
N ALA A 144 5.69 5.63 2.81
CA ALA A 144 5.65 6.46 4.01
C ALA A 144 4.27 7.11 4.23
N TYR A 145 3.65 7.65 3.17
CA TYR A 145 2.30 8.24 3.22
C TYR A 145 1.27 7.24 3.77
N TYR A 146 1.21 6.03 3.21
CA TYR A 146 0.26 5.02 3.68
C TYR A 146 0.61 4.49 5.08
N GLN A 147 1.90 4.35 5.40
CA GLN A 147 2.33 3.90 6.72
C GLN A 147 2.02 4.94 7.81
N ASP A 148 2.11 6.22 7.52
CA ASP A 148 1.73 7.29 8.45
C ASP A 148 0.21 7.33 8.65
N LYS A 149 -0.54 7.20 7.54
CA LYS A 149 -1.99 7.31 7.55
C LYS A 149 -2.72 6.11 8.14
N PHE A 150 -2.24 4.91 7.87
CA PHE A 150 -2.93 3.65 8.19
C PHE A 150 -2.10 2.71 9.07
N GLY A 151 -0.86 3.06 9.38
CA GLY A 151 0.00 2.25 10.22
C GLY A 151 -0.45 2.24 11.67
N LEU A 152 -0.70 1.04 12.19
CA LEU A 152 -1.03 0.86 13.59
C LEU A 152 0.21 0.98 14.48
N SER A 153 0.11 1.82 15.50
CA SER A 153 1.07 1.92 16.60
C SER A 153 1.13 0.62 17.40
N LYS A 154 2.16 0.49 18.25
CA LYS A 154 2.30 -0.67 19.16
C LYS A 154 1.12 -0.75 20.14
N GLU A 155 0.67 0.38 20.66
CA GLU A 155 -0.46 0.48 21.58
C GLU A 155 -1.76 0.01 20.92
N GLU A 156 -2.03 0.47 19.69
CA GLU A 156 -3.21 0.05 18.92
C GLU A 156 -3.16 -1.43 18.57
N LYS A 157 -1.99 -1.96 18.18
CA LYS A 157 -1.81 -3.40 17.94
C LYS A 157 -2.11 -4.22 19.21
N THR A 158 -1.62 -3.78 20.37
CA THR A 158 -1.90 -4.43 21.66
C THR A 158 -3.37 -4.33 22.03
N ALA A 159 -4.00 -3.18 21.81
CA ALA A 159 -5.44 -2.99 22.01
C ALA A 159 -6.28 -3.84 21.03
N GLN A 160 -5.76 -4.17 19.85
CA GLN A 160 -6.42 -5.03 18.87
C GLN A 160 -6.24 -6.53 19.17
N HIS A 161 -5.18 -6.94 19.85
CA HIS A 161 -5.00 -8.34 20.25
C HIS A 161 -6.06 -8.78 21.26
N PHE A 162 -6.68 -9.94 21.06
CA PHE A 162 -7.65 -10.54 22.00
C PHE A 162 -6.99 -11.21 23.23
N GLY A 163 -5.73 -10.89 23.53
CA GLY A 163 -5.07 -11.36 24.76
C GLY A 163 -5.46 -10.51 25.97
N GLY A 164 -5.60 -11.15 27.13
CA GLY A 164 -5.80 -10.50 28.43
C GLY A 164 -7.12 -10.86 29.13
N GLY A 165 -7.27 -10.38 30.37
CA GLY A 165 -8.49 -10.54 31.18
C GLY A 165 -9.70 -9.75 30.66
N PRO A 166 -10.82 -9.75 31.41
CA PRO A 166 -12.08 -9.15 31.00
C PRO A 166 -11.92 -7.68 30.58
N ARG A 167 -12.32 -7.37 29.34
CA ARG A 167 -12.25 -5.99 28.82
C ARG A 167 -13.52 -5.22 29.14
N LYS A 168 -13.36 -3.92 29.41
CA LYS A 168 -14.49 -2.99 29.52
C LYS A 168 -15.02 -2.67 28.13
N PHE A 169 -16.34 -2.57 28.01
CA PHE A 169 -17.00 -2.09 26.80
C PHE A 169 -16.77 -0.58 26.69
N GLU A 170 -15.92 -0.17 25.75
CA GLU A 170 -15.49 1.23 25.57
C GLU A 170 -15.61 1.64 24.08
N PRO A 171 -16.84 1.73 23.54
CA PRO A 171 -17.07 1.98 22.11
C PRO A 171 -16.64 3.38 21.66
N ASP A 172 -16.33 4.29 22.57
CA ASP A 172 -15.90 5.67 22.27
C ASP A 172 -14.41 5.89 22.54
N ASN A 173 -13.66 4.86 22.96
CA ASN A 173 -12.23 4.99 23.24
C ASN A 173 -11.45 4.75 21.94
N PRO A 174 -10.88 5.79 21.32
CA PRO A 174 -10.22 5.69 20.01
C PRO A 174 -8.99 4.77 20.03
N LYS A 175 -8.40 4.51 21.21
CA LYS A 175 -7.25 3.59 21.35
C LYS A 175 -7.63 2.11 21.24
N VAL A 176 -8.90 1.77 21.49
CA VAL A 176 -9.44 0.39 21.38
C VAL A 176 -10.36 0.22 20.17
N HIS A 177 -10.62 1.29 19.41
CA HIS A 177 -11.26 1.17 18.10
C HIS A 177 -10.42 0.26 17.21
N ARG A 178 -11.00 -0.88 16.86
CA ARG A 178 -10.33 -1.88 16.05
C ARG A 178 -10.53 -1.53 14.60
N GLU A 179 -9.43 -1.43 13.87
CA GLU A 179 -9.38 -1.34 12.41
C GLU A 179 -10.24 -0.19 11.86
N TYR A 180 -9.67 1.00 11.73
CA TYR A 180 -10.24 1.99 10.81
C TYR A 180 -10.01 1.53 9.36
N PRO A 181 -10.90 1.88 8.42
CA PRO A 181 -10.85 1.38 7.05
C PRO A 181 -9.46 1.52 6.42
N GLY A 182 -8.84 0.38 6.10
CA GLY A 182 -7.54 0.33 5.43
C GLY A 182 -6.34 -0.06 6.29
N ALA A 183 -6.45 -0.10 7.62
CA ALA A 183 -5.34 -0.48 8.52
C ALA A 183 -5.02 -1.99 8.56
N CYS A 184 -5.89 -2.83 8.00
CA CYS A 184 -5.71 -4.28 7.98
C CYS A 184 -4.61 -4.70 6.99
N GLY A 185 -3.78 -5.67 7.40
CA GLY A 185 -2.52 -6.04 6.73
C GLY A 185 -2.59 -6.26 5.22
N PRO A 186 -3.58 -7.01 4.68
CA PRO A 186 -3.73 -7.18 3.23
C PRO A 186 -4.00 -5.87 2.47
N PHE A 187 -4.80 -4.96 3.04
CA PHE A 187 -5.08 -3.66 2.41
C PHE A 187 -3.86 -2.73 2.49
N MET A 188 -3.14 -2.77 3.61
CA MET A 188 -1.86 -2.06 3.74
C MET A 188 -0.86 -2.53 2.69
N ASN A 189 -0.69 -3.86 2.57
CA ASN A 189 0.19 -4.47 1.57
C ASN A 189 -0.18 -4.04 0.14
N ALA A 190 -1.48 -4.05 -0.20
CA ALA A 190 -1.97 -3.64 -1.51
C ALA A 190 -1.74 -2.15 -1.81
N ARG A 191 -1.68 -1.29 -0.78
CA ARG A 191 -1.35 0.13 -0.94
C ARG A 191 0.16 0.35 -0.99
N THR A 192 0.93 -0.17 -0.05
CA THR A 192 2.38 0.13 0.05
C THR A 192 3.23 -0.51 -1.04
N ASN A 193 2.78 -1.62 -1.62
CA ASN A 193 3.55 -2.35 -2.64
C ASN A 193 3.02 -2.18 -4.08
N ALA A 194 1.99 -1.36 -4.27
CA ALA A 194 1.58 -0.95 -5.61
C ALA A 194 2.51 0.15 -6.16
N PHE A 195 2.51 0.33 -7.48
CA PHE A 195 3.32 1.37 -8.11
C PHE A 195 2.51 2.67 -8.21
N HIS A 196 2.93 3.71 -7.49
CA HIS A 196 2.20 4.98 -7.44
C HIS A 196 2.81 6.04 -8.33
N LEU A 197 1.97 6.77 -9.04
CA LEU A 197 2.31 8.03 -9.70
C LEU A 197 1.91 9.19 -8.81
N MET A 198 2.86 10.10 -8.60
CA MET A 198 2.74 11.28 -7.76
C MET A 198 3.48 12.43 -8.41
N MET A 199 3.11 13.66 -8.07
CA MET A 199 3.80 14.84 -8.57
C MET A 199 4.74 15.42 -7.50
N PRO A 200 5.92 15.92 -7.90
CA PRO A 200 6.87 16.55 -6.98
C PRO A 200 6.47 18.01 -6.61
N PHE A 201 5.27 18.42 -6.99
CA PHE A 201 4.65 19.73 -6.78
C PHE A 201 3.15 19.55 -6.50
N ASP A 202 2.52 20.57 -5.91
CA ASP A 202 1.08 20.55 -5.66
C ASP A 202 0.28 20.76 -6.95
N ILE A 203 -0.87 20.10 -7.03
CA ILE A 203 -1.88 20.30 -8.07
C ILE A 203 -3.12 20.94 -7.45
N LYS A 204 -3.69 21.94 -8.12
CA LYS A 204 -5.01 22.50 -7.80
C LYS A 204 -5.92 22.37 -9.01
N ILE A 205 -7.10 21.79 -8.81
CA ILE A 205 -8.19 21.75 -9.79
C ILE A 205 -9.35 22.57 -9.23
N SER A 206 -9.92 23.48 -10.02
CA SER A 206 -10.96 24.39 -9.58
C SER A 206 -11.98 24.65 -10.68
N ARG A 207 -13.22 24.97 -10.30
CA ARG A 207 -14.25 25.51 -11.20
C ARG A 207 -14.02 26.97 -11.56
N LYS A 208 -13.23 27.68 -10.76
CA LYS A 208 -12.94 29.11 -10.90
C LYS A 208 -11.44 29.37 -11.03
N PRO A 209 -11.03 30.43 -11.74
CA PRO A 209 -9.64 30.79 -11.93
C PRO A 209 -8.98 31.43 -10.69
N ASP A 210 -9.72 31.57 -9.59
CA ASP A 210 -9.29 32.29 -8.40
C ASP A 210 -8.11 31.60 -7.70
N ASP A 211 -7.18 32.40 -7.19
CA ASP A 211 -5.99 31.99 -6.43
C ASP A 211 -5.21 30.81 -7.07
N PRO A 212 -4.76 30.93 -8.33
CA PRO A 212 -4.01 29.86 -8.98
C PRO A 212 -2.67 29.63 -8.29
N LEU A 213 -2.15 28.40 -8.37
CA LEU A 213 -0.81 28.09 -7.91
C LEU A 213 0.26 28.78 -8.77
N ASP A 214 1.44 28.98 -8.18
CA ASP A 214 2.45 29.94 -8.65
C ASP A 214 3.22 29.54 -9.91
N ALA A 215 3.14 28.28 -10.35
CA ALA A 215 3.88 27.82 -11.53
C ALA A 215 3.12 27.97 -12.84
N GLY A 216 1.79 28.08 -12.81
CA GLY A 216 0.96 28.32 -13.99
C GLY A 216 -0.45 27.75 -13.87
N MET A 217 -1.30 28.13 -14.81
CA MET A 217 -2.69 27.67 -14.91
C MET A 217 -3.09 27.37 -16.36
N ARG A 218 -3.95 26.37 -16.55
CA ARG A 218 -4.62 26.01 -17.80
C ARG A 218 -6.11 25.91 -17.57
N ALA A 219 -6.89 26.22 -18.61
CA ALA A 219 -8.34 26.11 -18.58
C ALA A 219 -8.82 25.06 -19.58
N TYR A 220 -9.90 24.37 -19.23
CA TYR A 220 -10.50 23.31 -20.04
C TYR A 220 -12.01 23.35 -19.91
N TYR A 221 -12.68 23.00 -21.01
CA TYR A 221 -14.08 22.59 -20.99
C TYR A 221 -14.11 21.06 -20.90
N CYS A 222 -14.69 20.50 -19.85
CA CYS A 222 -14.68 19.06 -19.55
C CYS A 222 -16.11 18.55 -19.36
N LYS A 223 -16.69 17.97 -20.41
CA LYS A 223 -18.05 17.42 -20.42
C LYS A 223 -18.02 15.96 -20.89
N MET A 224 -18.97 15.15 -20.44
CA MET A 224 -19.10 13.78 -20.95
C MET A 224 -19.28 13.80 -22.48
N GLY A 225 -18.40 13.09 -23.19
CA GLY A 225 -18.39 13.03 -24.65
C GLY A 225 -17.84 14.26 -25.37
N TYR A 226 -17.43 15.31 -24.65
CA TYR A 226 -16.86 16.51 -25.27
C TYR A 226 -15.88 17.23 -24.33
N SER A 227 -14.67 17.47 -24.80
CA SER A 227 -13.68 18.23 -24.04
C SER A 227 -12.84 19.11 -24.95
N PHE A 228 -12.49 20.31 -24.49
CA PHE A 228 -11.83 21.32 -25.32
C PHE A 228 -10.82 22.14 -24.50
N PRO A 229 -9.58 22.36 -24.99
CA PRO A 229 -8.62 23.22 -24.34
C PRO A 229 -9.02 24.70 -24.49
N LEU A 230 -8.93 25.45 -23.39
CA LEU A 230 -9.30 26.86 -23.33
C LEU A 230 -8.12 27.74 -22.93
N GLY A 231 -8.20 29.01 -23.29
CA GLY A 231 -7.44 30.11 -22.69
C GLY A 231 -8.30 30.92 -21.71
N PHE A 232 -7.64 31.66 -20.84
CA PHE A 232 -8.28 32.60 -19.92
C PHE A 232 -7.52 33.92 -19.94
N GLU A 233 -8.13 34.93 -20.56
CA GLU A 233 -7.51 36.25 -20.78
C GLU A 233 -8.46 37.35 -20.34
N MET A 234 -7.97 38.27 -19.50
CA MET A 234 -8.73 39.44 -19.02
C MET A 234 -10.13 39.10 -18.48
N GLY A 235 -10.28 37.97 -17.79
CA GLY A 235 -11.57 37.54 -17.22
C GLY A 235 -12.50 36.86 -18.22
N LYS A 236 -12.04 36.57 -19.44
CA LYS A 236 -12.82 35.91 -20.49
C LYS A 236 -12.23 34.56 -20.87
N ILE A 237 -13.11 33.65 -21.24
CA ILE A 237 -12.74 32.36 -21.82
C ILE A 237 -12.49 32.55 -23.32
N CYS A 238 -11.38 32.04 -23.81
CA CYS A 238 -11.05 32.03 -25.23
C CYS A 238 -10.66 30.62 -25.70
N SER A 239 -10.74 30.39 -27.00
CA SER A 239 -10.23 29.18 -27.62
C SER A 239 -8.71 29.15 -27.53
N PHE A 240 -8.15 28.01 -27.10
CA PHE A 240 -6.71 27.86 -26.97
C PHE A 240 -5.96 27.93 -28.32
N HIS A 241 -6.64 27.63 -29.43
CA HIS A 241 -5.99 27.46 -30.74
C HIS A 241 -5.88 28.76 -31.55
N ASP A 242 -6.92 29.58 -31.53
CA ASP A 242 -7.04 30.80 -32.34
C ASP A 242 -7.30 32.06 -31.50
N GLY A 243 -7.47 31.92 -30.18
CA GLY A 243 -7.69 33.04 -29.26
C GLY A 243 -9.09 33.66 -29.35
N GLU A 244 -10.02 33.05 -30.10
CA GLU A 244 -11.38 33.58 -30.21
C GLU A 244 -12.08 33.57 -28.86
N ILE A 245 -12.71 34.68 -28.47
CA ILE A 245 -13.48 34.76 -27.23
C ILE A 245 -14.71 33.86 -27.38
N LEU A 246 -14.87 32.93 -26.44
CA LEU A 246 -15.99 32.00 -26.42
C LEU A 246 -17.04 32.49 -25.42
N ASP A 247 -18.31 32.39 -25.80
CA ASP A 247 -19.44 32.73 -24.94
C ASP A 247 -19.74 31.58 -23.96
N ILE A 248 -18.84 31.42 -22.98
CA ILE A 248 -18.97 30.43 -21.90
C ILE A 248 -19.08 31.20 -20.58
N ALA A 249 -20.16 30.95 -19.85
CA ALA A 249 -20.37 31.55 -18.54
C ALA A 249 -19.32 31.04 -17.52
N MET A 250 -18.78 31.94 -16.69
CA MET A 250 -17.74 31.60 -15.71
C MET A 250 -18.21 30.63 -14.60
N ASP A 251 -19.52 30.43 -14.46
CA ASP A 251 -20.16 29.47 -13.55
C ASP A 251 -20.60 28.19 -14.27
N ASP A 252 -20.21 27.97 -15.53
CA ASP A 252 -20.50 26.72 -16.23
C ASP A 252 -19.84 25.53 -15.48
N PRO A 253 -20.63 24.50 -15.10
CA PRO A 253 -20.14 23.37 -14.31
C PRO A 253 -19.21 22.43 -15.08
N ASN A 254 -18.90 22.69 -16.35
CA ASN A 254 -17.92 21.96 -17.15
C ASN A 254 -16.60 22.73 -17.29
N LEU A 255 -16.52 23.98 -16.81
CA LEU A 255 -15.26 24.69 -16.74
C LEU A 255 -14.37 24.09 -15.64
N ILE A 256 -13.11 23.87 -15.99
CA ILE A 256 -12.07 23.40 -15.10
C ILE A 256 -10.81 24.24 -15.32
N PHE A 257 -10.24 24.71 -14.22
CA PHE A 257 -8.93 25.36 -14.14
C PHE A 257 -7.96 24.43 -13.41
N LEU A 258 -6.90 24.03 -14.09
CA LEU A 258 -5.79 23.28 -13.51
C LEU A 258 -4.64 24.25 -13.27
N SER A 259 -4.15 24.34 -12.04
CA SER A 259 -2.91 25.06 -11.72
C SER A 259 -1.95 24.17 -10.95
N VAL A 260 -0.65 24.48 -11.05
CA VAL A 260 0.42 23.72 -10.40
C VAL A 260 1.36 24.67 -9.67
N SER A 261 1.98 24.20 -8.60
CA SER A 261 2.98 24.97 -7.86
C SER A 261 4.40 24.69 -8.34
N ARG A 262 5.37 25.44 -7.83
CA ARG A 262 6.79 25.07 -7.95
C ARG A 262 7.09 23.69 -7.37
N ILE A 263 8.21 23.09 -7.77
CA ILE A 263 8.74 21.86 -7.19
C ILE A 263 8.91 22.04 -5.67
N LYS A 264 8.34 21.11 -4.89
CA LYS A 264 8.42 21.06 -3.43
C LYS A 264 9.17 19.84 -2.91
N GLU A 265 9.25 18.75 -3.69
CA GLU A 265 10.10 17.61 -3.34
C GLU A 265 11.59 17.99 -3.51
N LYS A 266 12.31 17.98 -2.40
CA LYS A 266 13.71 18.42 -2.31
C LYS A 266 14.68 17.47 -3.00
N GLU A 267 14.35 16.19 -3.05
CA GLU A 267 15.16 15.15 -3.70
C GLU A 267 14.85 15.04 -5.20
N PHE A 268 13.85 15.76 -5.72
CA PHE A 268 13.49 15.69 -7.13
C PHE A 268 14.56 16.30 -8.03
N ARG A 269 14.94 15.57 -9.07
CA ARG A 269 15.87 16.00 -10.12
C ARG A 269 15.28 15.64 -11.47
N ALA A 270 15.17 16.62 -12.36
CA ALA A 270 14.75 16.39 -13.73
C ALA A 270 15.78 17.01 -14.68
N GLN A 271 16.76 16.19 -15.08
CA GLN A 271 17.93 16.64 -15.85
C GLN A 271 17.54 17.24 -17.21
N ASN A 272 16.41 16.80 -17.77
CA ASN A 272 15.86 17.29 -19.03
C ASN A 272 15.19 18.68 -18.91
N TYR A 273 15.12 19.25 -17.70
CA TYR A 273 14.50 20.54 -17.42
C TYR A 273 15.44 21.44 -16.61
N PRO A 274 16.56 21.91 -17.19
CA PRO A 274 17.56 22.68 -16.45
C PRO A 274 17.10 24.09 -16.03
N GLY A 275 15.90 24.52 -16.41
CA GLY A 275 15.42 25.89 -16.27
C GLY A 275 16.06 26.84 -17.28
N THR A 276 15.45 28.01 -17.45
CA THR A 276 15.96 29.14 -18.24
C THR A 276 15.92 30.42 -17.40
N PRO A 277 16.56 31.52 -17.83
CA PRO A 277 16.42 32.80 -17.13
C PRO A 277 14.97 33.28 -16.96
N GLU A 278 14.09 32.93 -17.90
CA GLU A 278 12.66 33.27 -17.88
C GLU A 278 11.83 32.28 -17.06
N VAL A 279 12.28 31.03 -16.93
CA VAL A 279 11.61 29.97 -16.19
C VAL A 279 12.61 29.30 -15.24
N PRO A 280 12.66 29.71 -13.96
CA PRO A 280 13.59 29.12 -12.99
C PRO A 280 13.39 27.60 -12.87
N LEU A 281 14.44 26.91 -12.41
CA LEU A 281 14.51 25.45 -12.34
C LEU A 281 13.31 24.83 -11.61
N GLU A 282 12.89 25.43 -10.50
CA GLU A 282 11.77 24.97 -9.68
C GLU A 282 10.40 25.07 -10.38
N TYR A 283 10.31 25.81 -11.49
CA TYR A 283 9.11 25.98 -12.30
C TYR A 283 9.16 25.20 -13.62
N ALA A 284 10.35 24.79 -14.07
CA ALA A 284 10.56 24.22 -15.39
C ALA A 284 9.77 22.90 -15.61
N TYR A 285 9.91 21.93 -14.71
CA TYR A 285 9.18 20.66 -14.82
C TYR A 285 7.65 20.81 -14.60
N PRO A 286 7.15 21.51 -13.55
CA PRO A 286 5.71 21.73 -13.41
C PRO A 286 5.07 22.39 -14.62
N ARG A 287 5.72 23.40 -15.23
CA ARG A 287 5.23 24.05 -16.45
C ARG A 287 5.21 23.10 -17.64
N ALA A 288 6.25 22.29 -17.83
CA ALA A 288 6.27 21.30 -18.90
C ALA A 288 5.14 20.26 -18.76
N VAL A 289 4.87 19.79 -17.54
CA VAL A 289 3.71 18.91 -17.27
C VAL A 289 2.40 19.64 -17.58
N LEU A 290 2.27 20.89 -17.14
CA LEU A 290 1.09 21.70 -17.37
C LEU A 290 0.82 21.95 -18.87
N GLU A 291 1.85 22.24 -19.67
CA GLU A 291 1.73 22.44 -21.12
C GLU A 291 1.26 21.20 -21.87
N ARG A 292 1.54 20.02 -21.33
CA ARG A 292 1.15 18.72 -21.91
C ARG A 292 -0.21 18.24 -21.43
N THR A 293 -0.83 18.95 -20.49
CA THR A 293 -2.12 18.51 -19.97
C THR A 293 -3.21 18.57 -21.03
N GLY A 294 -4.03 17.53 -21.04
CA GLY A 294 -5.14 17.36 -21.97
C GLY A 294 -6.43 17.06 -21.22
N THR A 295 -7.40 16.51 -21.95
CA THR A 295 -8.71 16.15 -21.40
C THR A 295 -9.22 14.87 -22.03
N LEU A 296 -9.96 14.10 -21.25
CA LEU A 296 -10.67 12.91 -21.70
C LEU A 296 -12.09 12.93 -21.12
N GLY A 297 -13.04 13.47 -21.88
CA GLY A 297 -14.41 13.67 -21.42
C GLY A 297 -14.45 14.58 -20.18
N PRO A 298 -14.92 14.11 -19.01
CA PRO A 298 -14.97 14.91 -17.79
C PRO A 298 -13.63 14.99 -17.03
N TYR A 299 -12.59 14.27 -17.46
CA TYR A 299 -11.31 14.22 -16.76
C TYR A 299 -10.30 15.19 -17.38
N VAL A 300 -9.55 15.87 -16.52
CA VAL A 300 -8.28 16.49 -16.88
C VAL A 300 -7.19 15.42 -16.86
N GLN A 301 -6.40 15.37 -17.94
CA GLN A 301 -5.31 14.42 -18.12
C GLN A 301 -3.99 15.10 -17.81
N VAL A 302 -3.38 14.74 -16.69
CA VAL A 302 -2.03 15.16 -16.31
C VAL A 302 -1.01 14.17 -16.89
N VAL A 303 -0.18 14.65 -17.81
CA VAL A 303 0.77 13.82 -18.56
C VAL A 303 2.12 13.83 -17.85
N SER A 304 2.48 12.69 -17.25
CA SER A 304 3.75 12.49 -16.53
C SER A 304 4.90 12.03 -17.44
N ASN A 305 4.64 11.82 -18.74
CA ASN A 305 5.55 11.12 -19.66
C ASN A 305 6.06 9.79 -19.08
N PHE A 306 5.16 9.06 -18.41
CA PHE A 306 5.45 7.74 -17.87
C PHE A 306 4.98 6.67 -18.87
N LYS A 307 5.92 6.07 -19.59
CA LYS A 307 5.65 4.99 -20.54
C LYS A 307 6.11 3.67 -19.96
N ILE A 308 5.23 2.67 -19.96
CA ILE A 308 5.54 1.32 -19.50
C ILE A 308 5.52 0.38 -20.69
N TRP A 309 6.59 -0.40 -20.83
CA TRP A 309 6.69 -1.52 -21.75
C TRP A 309 6.51 -2.84 -21.00
N PHE A 310 5.73 -3.76 -21.57
CA PHE A 310 5.39 -5.05 -20.99
C PHE A 310 5.01 -6.08 -22.07
N ASP A 311 5.22 -7.36 -21.81
CA ASP A 311 4.63 -8.44 -22.63
C ASP A 311 3.12 -8.56 -22.35
N ALA A 312 2.30 -8.16 -23.32
CA ALA A 312 0.84 -8.18 -23.23
C ALA A 312 0.25 -9.61 -23.28
N ASN A 313 1.03 -10.63 -23.68
CA ASN A 313 0.62 -12.02 -23.58
C ASN A 313 0.72 -12.54 -22.13
N GLN A 314 1.50 -11.88 -21.28
CA GLN A 314 1.75 -12.33 -19.90
C GLN A 314 1.13 -11.43 -18.84
N THR A 315 1.07 -10.11 -19.04
CA THR A 315 0.43 -9.18 -18.09
C THR A 315 -0.57 -8.26 -18.75
N SER A 316 -1.60 -7.94 -17.99
CA SER A 316 -2.45 -6.78 -18.24
C SER A 316 -2.14 -5.72 -17.18
N ILE A 317 -2.19 -4.45 -17.54
CA ILE A 317 -1.96 -3.37 -16.58
C ILE A 317 -3.30 -2.68 -16.29
N LEU A 318 -3.69 -2.71 -15.02
CA LEU A 318 -4.82 -1.94 -14.49
C LEU A 318 -4.29 -0.62 -13.96
N ILE A 319 -4.96 0.47 -14.34
CA ILE A 319 -4.71 1.80 -13.80
C ILE A 319 -5.95 2.29 -13.06
N GLN A 320 -5.74 2.93 -11.91
CA GLN A 320 -6.82 3.50 -11.11
C GLN A 320 -6.36 4.78 -10.43
N GLY A 321 -7.31 5.69 -10.19
CA GLY A 321 -7.15 6.76 -9.21
C GLY A 321 -6.70 6.20 -7.88
N ALA A 322 -5.80 6.91 -7.20
CA ALA A 322 -5.41 6.51 -5.86
C ALA A 322 -6.65 6.48 -4.95
N PRO A 323 -6.75 5.49 -4.05
CA PRO A 323 -7.96 5.26 -3.25
C PRO A 323 -8.32 6.43 -2.34
N ASP A 324 -7.37 7.33 -2.06
CA ASP A 324 -7.53 8.43 -1.12
C ASP A 324 -7.86 9.77 -1.81
N LEU A 325 -7.97 9.81 -3.14
CA LEU A 325 -8.25 11.04 -3.90
C LEU A 325 -9.54 11.75 -3.43
N TYR A 326 -10.54 10.98 -2.99
CA TYR A 326 -11.82 11.52 -2.52
C TYR A 326 -11.66 12.45 -1.31
N GLU A 327 -10.64 12.24 -0.48
CA GLU A 327 -10.36 13.10 0.68
C GLU A 327 -9.87 14.49 0.26
N TYR A 328 -9.34 14.60 -0.94
CA TYR A 328 -8.93 15.86 -1.57
C TYR A 328 -10.02 16.44 -2.47
N GLY A 329 -11.21 15.83 -2.50
CA GLY A 329 -12.32 16.25 -3.35
C GLY A 329 -12.11 15.90 -4.83
N LEU A 330 -11.32 14.87 -5.12
CA LEU A 330 -11.06 14.38 -6.47
C LEU A 330 -11.53 12.94 -6.68
N GLU A 331 -11.83 12.64 -7.94
CA GLU A 331 -12.00 11.29 -8.45
C GLU A 331 -10.97 11.03 -9.53
N GLY A 332 -10.43 9.80 -9.55
CA GLY A 332 -9.47 9.38 -10.56
C GLY A 332 -10.07 8.38 -11.53
N GLY A 333 -9.76 8.51 -12.82
CA GLY A 333 -10.18 7.56 -13.83
C GLY A 333 -9.63 6.15 -13.57
N SER A 334 -10.37 5.12 -13.96
CA SER A 334 -9.95 3.71 -13.83
C SER A 334 -10.19 2.92 -15.10
N GLY A 335 -9.29 2.00 -15.43
CA GLY A 335 -9.49 1.11 -16.56
C GLY A 335 -8.32 0.15 -16.78
N LEU A 336 -8.59 -0.93 -17.50
CA LEU A 336 -7.52 -1.77 -18.04
C LEU A 336 -6.89 -1.06 -19.23
N MET A 337 -5.57 -0.94 -19.25
CA MET A 337 -4.86 -0.32 -20.36
C MET A 337 -4.75 -1.30 -21.53
N VAL A 338 -5.75 -1.26 -22.42
CA VAL A 338 -5.77 -1.98 -23.69
C VAL A 338 -5.34 -0.99 -24.78
N ARG A 339 -4.02 -0.82 -24.98
CA ARG A 339 -3.42 0.16 -25.92
C ARG A 339 -4.01 1.57 -25.78
N SER A 340 -3.56 2.33 -24.79
CA SER A 340 -3.93 3.74 -24.68
C SER A 340 -3.17 4.57 -25.72
N HIS A 341 -3.90 5.23 -26.62
CA HIS A 341 -3.35 6.30 -27.45
C HIS A 341 -3.00 7.49 -26.53
N ALA A 342 -1.73 7.88 -26.49
CA ALA A 342 -1.31 9.13 -25.90
C ALA A 342 -1.83 10.28 -26.74
N ALA A 343 -1.97 11.44 -26.10
CA ALA A 343 -2.22 12.71 -26.77
C ALA A 343 -1.01 13.18 -27.62
N ASP A 344 0.12 12.45 -27.59
CA ASP A 344 1.31 12.78 -28.35
C ASP A 344 1.23 12.37 -29.83
N LYS A 345 1.90 13.17 -30.65
CA LYS A 345 1.96 13.04 -32.11
C LYS A 345 2.44 11.63 -32.50
N VAL A 346 1.87 11.11 -33.58
CA VAL A 346 2.17 9.82 -34.24
C VAL A 346 3.66 9.40 -34.22
N PRO A 347 4.68 10.28 -34.37
CA PRO A 347 6.10 9.89 -34.31
C PRO A 347 6.53 9.11 -33.05
N ALA A 348 5.95 9.39 -31.87
CA ALA A 348 6.27 8.65 -30.64
C ALA A 348 5.85 7.17 -30.69
N TYR A 349 4.95 6.81 -31.62
CA TYR A 349 4.55 5.43 -31.94
C TYR A 349 5.34 4.82 -33.10
N VAL A 350 5.98 5.65 -33.94
CA VAL A 350 6.70 5.25 -35.16
C VAL A 350 8.15 4.84 -34.89
N GLU A 351 8.81 5.40 -33.88
CA GLU A 351 10.21 5.05 -33.53
C GLU A 351 10.37 3.76 -32.69
N ASN A 352 9.26 3.08 -32.35
CA ASN A 352 9.20 1.99 -31.37
C ASN A 352 9.57 0.58 -31.88
N THR A 353 10.32 0.49 -32.97
CA THR A 353 10.87 -0.79 -33.47
C THR A 353 12.38 -0.74 -33.66
N SER A 354 13.08 0.14 -32.92
CA SER A 354 14.50 0.41 -33.14
C SER A 354 15.45 -0.39 -32.22
N LEU A 355 14.99 -0.88 -31.06
CA LEU A 355 15.85 -1.54 -30.07
C LEU A 355 15.51 -3.03 -29.88
N PRO A 356 16.50 -3.93 -29.82
CA PRO A 356 16.25 -5.38 -29.70
C PRO A 356 15.39 -5.79 -28.50
N TRP A 357 15.50 -5.12 -27.35
CA TRP A 357 14.72 -5.46 -26.14
C TRP A 357 13.22 -5.15 -26.28
N GLN A 358 12.83 -4.30 -27.24
CA GLN A 358 11.41 -3.94 -27.48
C GLN A 358 10.66 -5.02 -28.28
N GLU A 359 11.37 -5.99 -28.87
CA GLU A 359 10.75 -7.04 -29.67
C GLU A 359 9.77 -7.87 -28.84
N GLY A 360 8.54 -8.02 -29.34
CA GLY A 360 7.46 -8.73 -28.64
C GLY A 360 6.81 -7.95 -27.49
N MET A 361 7.31 -6.76 -27.13
CA MET A 361 6.71 -5.93 -26.08
C MET A 361 5.58 -5.04 -26.62
N SER A 362 4.59 -4.80 -25.78
CA SER A 362 3.61 -3.72 -25.92
C SER A 362 3.99 -2.57 -25.00
N PHE A 363 3.47 -1.37 -25.26
CA PHE A 363 3.62 -0.25 -24.34
C PHE A 363 2.34 0.55 -24.17
N ASN A 364 2.25 1.25 -23.04
CA ASN A 364 1.21 2.23 -22.76
C ASN A 364 1.82 3.48 -22.12
N PHE A 365 1.20 4.62 -22.38
CA PHE A 365 1.44 5.84 -21.63
C PHE A 365 0.48 5.88 -20.44
N VAL A 366 1.01 6.03 -19.23
CA VAL A 366 0.20 6.16 -18.03
C VAL A 366 0.00 7.63 -17.74
N ASN A 367 -1.21 8.10 -18.03
CA ASN A 367 -1.63 9.46 -17.70
C ASN A 367 -2.54 9.45 -16.47
N ILE A 368 -2.42 10.49 -15.65
CA ILE A 368 -3.24 10.66 -14.46
C ILE A 368 -4.52 11.40 -14.88
N HIS A 369 -5.67 10.76 -14.72
CA HIS A 369 -6.96 11.34 -15.09
C HIS A 369 -7.69 11.76 -13.81
N LEU A 370 -7.90 13.07 -13.63
CA LEU A 370 -8.51 13.63 -12.43
C LEU A 370 -9.77 14.41 -12.79
N THR A 371 -10.79 14.32 -11.95
CA THR A 371 -11.97 15.20 -12.00
C THR A 371 -12.38 15.58 -10.58
N LEU A 372 -13.13 16.67 -10.44
CA LEU A 372 -13.67 17.09 -9.15
C LEU A 372 -14.78 16.14 -8.72
N SER A 373 -14.79 15.73 -7.46
CA SER A 373 -15.91 14.99 -6.90
C SER A 373 -17.21 15.80 -6.99
N PRO A 374 -18.38 15.13 -7.06
CA PRO A 374 -19.67 15.82 -7.08
C PRO A 374 -19.82 16.82 -5.92
N GLY A 375 -20.14 18.08 -6.25
CA GLY A 375 -20.31 19.15 -5.28
C GLY A 375 -19.01 19.82 -4.81
N THR A 376 -17.85 19.38 -5.30
CA THR A 376 -16.57 20.04 -5.01
C THR A 376 -16.28 21.14 -6.03
N GLU A 377 -16.04 22.36 -5.53
CA GLU A 377 -15.68 23.53 -6.34
C GLU A 377 -14.17 23.65 -6.57
N THR A 378 -13.36 23.21 -5.59
CA THR A 378 -11.91 23.30 -5.63
C THR A 378 -11.29 22.15 -4.85
N ALA A 379 -10.24 21.57 -5.42
CA ALA A 379 -9.44 20.51 -4.83
C ALA A 379 -7.96 20.87 -4.93
N ILE A 380 -7.21 20.63 -3.86
CA ILE A 380 -5.75 20.79 -3.83
C ILE A 380 -5.14 19.48 -3.36
N VAL A 381 -4.25 18.93 -4.17
CA VAL A 381 -3.47 17.75 -3.83
C VAL A 381 -2.03 18.18 -3.57
N PRO A 382 -1.53 17.99 -2.33
CA PRO A 382 -0.13 18.27 -2.01
C PRO A 382 0.82 17.39 -2.81
N TYR A 383 2.03 17.89 -3.06
CA TYR A 383 3.14 17.10 -3.60
C TYR A 383 3.35 15.80 -2.80
N ASN A 384 3.89 14.78 -3.46
CA ASN A 384 4.09 13.43 -2.89
C ASN A 384 2.83 12.72 -2.36
N THR A 385 1.64 13.17 -2.76
CA THR A 385 0.41 12.43 -2.50
C THR A 385 0.16 11.43 -3.64
N PRO A 386 -0.16 10.17 -3.34
CA PRO A 386 -0.62 9.20 -4.34
C PRO A 386 -1.79 9.77 -5.16
N LEU A 387 -1.60 9.90 -6.47
CA LEU A 387 -2.65 10.38 -7.40
C LEU A 387 -3.21 9.25 -8.24
N PHE A 388 -2.34 8.34 -8.66
CA PHE A 388 -2.68 7.25 -9.56
C PHE A 388 -1.88 6.03 -9.21
N THR A 389 -2.46 4.85 -9.39
CA THR A 389 -1.79 3.59 -9.09
C THR A 389 -1.81 2.68 -10.31
N VAL A 390 -0.67 2.04 -10.55
CA VAL A 390 -0.48 1.06 -11.61
C VAL A 390 -0.36 -0.32 -10.99
N TYR A 391 -1.28 -1.20 -11.38
CA TYR A 391 -1.36 -2.58 -10.92
C TYR A 391 -1.08 -3.53 -12.09
N PRO A 392 0.07 -4.22 -12.09
CA PRO A 392 0.28 -5.38 -12.96
C PRO A 392 -0.67 -6.50 -12.53
N VAL A 393 -1.64 -6.81 -13.37
CA VAL A 393 -2.60 -7.89 -13.16
C VAL A 393 -1.99 -9.14 -13.77
N LEU A 394 -1.31 -9.92 -12.94
CA LEU A 394 -0.76 -11.21 -13.32
C LEU A 394 -1.58 -12.36 -12.73
N PRO A 395 -1.70 -13.49 -13.46
CA PRO A 395 -2.07 -14.78 -12.87
C PRO A 395 -1.04 -15.27 -11.84
N THR A 396 0.23 -14.85 -11.95
CA THR A 396 1.39 -15.29 -11.15
C THR A 396 2.25 -14.09 -10.73
N GLN A 397 2.48 -13.88 -9.43
CA GLN A 397 3.00 -12.62 -8.81
C GLN A 397 4.48 -12.22 -9.11
N ASN A 398 5.03 -12.50 -10.29
CA ASN A 398 6.47 -12.33 -10.56
C ASN A 398 6.76 -11.24 -11.61
N PHE A 399 6.79 -9.97 -11.20
CA PHE A 399 7.30 -8.87 -12.04
C PHE A 399 8.45 -8.09 -11.39
N LYS A 400 9.21 -7.34 -12.20
CA LYS A 400 10.20 -6.34 -11.76
C LYS A 400 9.99 -5.05 -12.56
N TRP A 401 9.92 -3.92 -11.86
CA TRP A 401 10.04 -2.59 -12.45
C TRP A 401 11.51 -2.26 -12.69
N MET A 402 11.83 -1.71 -13.86
CA MET A 402 13.20 -1.32 -14.20
C MET A 402 13.20 -0.12 -15.13
N ASP A 403 14.27 0.67 -15.07
CA ASP A 403 14.47 1.76 -16.02
C ASP A 403 14.82 1.23 -17.42
N VAL A 404 14.54 2.02 -18.45
CA VAL A 404 14.91 1.71 -19.84
C VAL A 404 16.42 1.57 -20.03
N SER A 405 17.26 2.21 -19.20
CA SER A 405 18.72 2.05 -19.23
C SER A 405 19.20 0.69 -18.71
N GLU A 406 18.36 -0.05 -17.98
CA GLU A 406 18.66 -1.41 -17.50
C GLU A 406 18.20 -2.51 -18.47
N ALA A 407 17.47 -2.16 -19.55
CA ALA A 407 16.70 -3.08 -20.39
C ALA A 407 17.51 -3.76 -21.51
#